data_AF-A0A7S2FHB6-F1
#
_entry.id   AF-A0A7S2FHB6-F1
#
_cell.length_a   1.000
_cell.length_b   1.000
_cell.length_c   1.000
_cell.angle_alpha   90.00
_cell.angle_beta   90.00
_cell.angle_gamma   90.00
#
_symmetry.space_group_name_H-M   'P 1'
#
loop_
_entity.id
_entity.type
_entity.pdbx_description
1 polymer ?
#
loop_
_entity_poly.entity_id
_entity_poly.type
_entity_poly.pdbx_seq_one_letter_code
_entity_poly.pdbx_strand_id
1 'polypeptide(L)'
;MLHWGLNFASLPFCNAEADWMLCMVLTAVFILPAIHLGRRWLRTYMFKLAGSKARRYPTKGFWEILNVYSAVNGIHYLMLAFDYLSRPDSDSSGTMADYFVPHATTTWLSVLGFGIFLPPLALFVFGQQVIFGFLVRRIDSMYYAKDGGFLAELFMAREFEIGDVYWVQSMTLQRLLLQIDSPVPEQVYRREWCPGVIISLNDDITMQAIVKVEGIEMTVAGLRNTLTLEEILDSNAIRCVAWEKLTLESMMNYNSKTSDEIDDYELSRPLGKGKHIDFFISHSWRDNAEVKWECLMHCAESFFKARGRYPTFWIDKFCLQQGSQAACGLKMLCKCITTCDKILLLCGPTFPRRLWCAWEIFTSFAFQAEAQALERVLLIPMDVKNDTEGVMQSKALLALERFDVNKATCYDPNDELAMKNIISVVGRSDFNGYVRRMARSVRYHMAHAHRRKKTREIDVFIRG
;
A
#
# COMPACT_ATOMS: atom_id res chain seq x y z
N MET A 1 -28.83 -1.47 53.08
CA MET A 1 -29.56 -2.55 52.38
C MET A 1 -28.65 -3.04 51.26
N LEU A 2 -28.01 -4.20 51.26
CA LEU A 2 -28.10 -5.41 52.07
C LEU A 2 -26.68 -5.97 52.22
N HIS A 3 -26.27 -6.19 53.47
CA HIS A 3 -25.16 -7.07 53.84
C HIS A 3 -25.64 -8.51 53.59
N TRP A 4 -25.12 -9.18 52.58
CA TRP A 4 -25.26 -10.64 52.43
C TRP A 4 -23.85 -11.24 52.43
N GLY A 5 -23.34 -11.48 53.63
CA GLY A 5 -22.25 -12.42 53.83
C GLY A 5 -22.85 -13.82 53.78
N LEU A 6 -22.68 -14.51 52.65
CA LEU A 6 -22.91 -15.95 52.57
C LEU A 6 -21.69 -16.64 53.18
N ASN A 7 -21.85 -17.06 54.42
CA ASN A 7 -20.88 -17.89 55.13
C ASN A 7 -21.09 -19.34 54.68
N PHE A 8 -20.30 -19.80 53.70
CA PHE A 8 -20.41 -21.16 53.12
C PHE A 8 -19.77 -22.26 53.99
N ALA A 9 -19.24 -21.91 55.17
CA ALA A 9 -18.45 -22.82 56.00
C ALA A 9 -19.27 -23.77 56.91
N SER A 10 -20.60 -23.83 56.80
CA SER A 10 -21.44 -24.61 57.75
C SER A 10 -22.46 -25.56 57.12
N LEU A 11 -22.26 -26.00 55.87
CA LEU A 11 -23.04 -27.09 55.29
C LEU A 11 -22.27 -28.40 55.38
N PRO A 12 -22.68 -29.37 56.24
CA PRO A 12 -22.08 -30.69 56.27
C PRO A 12 -22.64 -31.50 55.10
N PHE A 13 -21.73 -32.07 54.29
CA PHE A 13 -21.94 -32.81 53.03
C PHE A 13 -22.21 -31.96 51.77
N CYS A 14 -21.19 -31.23 51.29
CA CYS A 14 -21.05 -30.91 49.87
C CYS A 14 -20.05 -31.88 49.25
N ASN A 15 -20.51 -32.77 48.36
CA ASN A 15 -19.63 -33.55 47.48
C ASN A 15 -18.90 -32.59 46.54
N ALA A 16 -17.58 -32.69 46.43
CA ALA A 16 -16.79 -31.89 45.50
C ALA A 16 -17.27 -32.00 44.04
N GLU A 17 -17.91 -33.12 43.67
CA GLU A 17 -18.58 -33.30 42.38
C GLU A 17 -19.82 -32.42 42.20
N ALA A 18 -20.58 -32.17 43.27
CA ALA A 18 -21.80 -31.35 43.23
C ALA A 18 -21.46 -29.86 43.07
N ASP A 19 -20.37 -29.39 43.68
CA ASP A 19 -19.89 -28.01 43.51
C ASP A 19 -19.28 -27.78 42.12
N TRP A 20 -18.59 -28.79 41.56
CA TRP A 20 -18.13 -28.78 40.17
C TRP A 20 -19.29 -28.76 39.18
N MET A 21 -20.31 -29.60 39.40
CA MET A 21 -21.54 -29.57 38.60
C MET A 21 -22.25 -28.23 38.74
N LEU A 22 -22.32 -27.64 39.93
CA LEU A 22 -22.96 -26.35 40.13
C LEU A 22 -22.19 -25.23 39.41
N CYS A 23 -20.85 -25.20 39.46
CA CYS A 23 -20.04 -24.25 38.71
C CYS A 23 -20.18 -24.44 37.19
N MET A 24 -20.20 -25.68 36.70
CA MET A 24 -20.47 -26.01 35.30
C MET A 24 -21.86 -25.57 34.86
N VAL A 25 -22.89 -25.83 35.69
CA VAL A 25 -24.27 -25.43 35.46
C VAL A 25 -24.38 -23.91 35.48
N LEU A 26 -23.78 -23.21 36.45
CA LEU A 26 -23.81 -21.75 36.49
C LEU A 26 -23.10 -21.13 35.29
N THR A 27 -21.97 -21.69 34.86
CA THR A 27 -21.25 -21.26 33.66
C THR A 27 -22.08 -21.54 32.39
N ALA A 28 -22.73 -22.70 32.30
CA ALA A 28 -23.53 -23.10 31.15
C ALA A 28 -24.90 -22.42 31.09
N VAL A 29 -25.49 -22.04 32.23
CA VAL A 29 -26.84 -21.47 32.33
C VAL A 29 -26.81 -19.95 32.36
N PHE A 30 -25.78 -19.33 32.94
CA PHE A 30 -25.73 -17.87 33.06
C PHE A 30 -24.67 -17.24 32.15
N ILE A 31 -23.46 -17.80 32.13
CA ILE A 31 -22.34 -17.19 31.40
C ILE A 31 -22.42 -17.46 29.89
N LEU A 32 -22.61 -18.72 29.49
CA LEU A 32 -22.73 -19.08 28.08
C LEU A 32 -23.95 -18.41 27.41
N PRO A 33 -25.13 -18.31 28.03
CA PRO A 33 -26.26 -17.58 27.47
C PRO A 33 -26.04 -16.08 27.47
N ALA A 34 -25.39 -15.48 28.47
CA ALA A 34 -25.03 -14.06 28.44
C ALA A 34 -24.02 -13.74 27.32
N ILE A 35 -23.03 -14.60 27.09
CA ILE A 35 -22.10 -14.51 25.96
C ILE A 35 -22.84 -14.73 24.63
N HIS A 36 -23.78 -15.67 24.58
CA HIS A 36 -24.54 -15.97 23.37
C HIS A 36 -25.56 -14.88 23.05
N LEU A 37 -26.23 -14.29 24.05
CA LEU A 37 -27.07 -13.10 23.96
C LEU A 37 -26.24 -11.89 23.58
N GLY A 38 -25.06 -11.70 24.18
CA GLY A 38 -24.11 -10.65 23.81
C GLY A 38 -23.69 -10.77 22.34
N ARG A 39 -23.33 -11.97 21.88
CA ARG A 39 -22.99 -12.28 20.47
C ARG A 39 -24.18 -12.13 19.52
N ARG A 40 -25.38 -12.56 19.92
CA ARG A 40 -26.61 -12.46 19.12
C ARG A 40 -27.09 -11.01 19.04
N TRP A 41 -26.98 -10.26 20.13
CA TRP A 41 -27.21 -8.82 20.18
C TRP A 41 -26.18 -8.09 19.32
N LEU A 42 -24.89 -8.42 19.42
CA LEU A 42 -23.84 -7.87 18.55
C LEU A 42 -24.12 -8.15 17.08
N ARG A 43 -24.47 -9.39 16.70
CA ARG A 43 -24.84 -9.75 15.32
C ARG A 43 -26.06 -8.97 14.84
N THR A 44 -27.11 -8.92 15.65
CA THR A 44 -28.38 -8.26 15.26
C THR A 44 -28.21 -6.75 15.17
N TYR A 45 -27.44 -6.15 16.07
CA TYR A 45 -27.11 -4.73 16.09
C TYR A 45 -26.17 -4.34 14.93
N MET A 46 -25.15 -5.16 14.66
CA MET A 46 -24.23 -4.97 13.53
C MET A 46 -24.94 -5.17 12.16
N PHE A 47 -25.84 -6.15 12.03
CA PHE A 47 -26.64 -6.35 10.80
C PHE A 47 -27.66 -5.22 10.56
N LYS A 48 -28.30 -4.69 11.62
CA LYS A 48 -29.20 -3.53 11.49
C LYS A 48 -28.46 -2.24 11.13
N LEU A 49 -27.21 -2.08 11.57
CA LEU A 49 -26.37 -0.93 11.21
C LEU A 49 -25.82 -1.00 9.79
N ALA A 50 -25.63 -2.20 9.21
CA ALA A 50 -25.14 -2.38 7.85
C ALA A 50 -26.10 -1.83 6.77
N GLY A 51 -27.39 -1.68 7.07
CA GLY A 51 -28.40 -1.14 6.14
C GLY A 51 -28.59 0.38 6.18
N SER A 52 -28.05 1.09 7.19
CA SER A 52 -28.20 2.55 7.31
C SER A 52 -26.89 3.25 6.97
N LYS A 53 -26.93 4.28 6.11
CA LYS A 53 -25.76 5.06 5.64
C LYS A 53 -24.94 5.74 6.76
N ALA A 54 -25.34 5.63 8.03
CA ALA A 54 -24.57 6.11 9.17
C ALA A 54 -23.92 4.92 9.89
N ARG A 55 -22.66 4.60 9.53
CA ARG A 55 -21.82 3.68 10.32
C ARG A 55 -21.53 4.32 11.69
N ARG A 56 -22.40 4.10 12.67
CA ARG A 56 -22.08 4.40 14.08
C ARG A 56 -21.31 3.21 14.64
N TYR A 57 -19.99 3.35 14.63
CA TYR A 57 -19.09 2.44 15.34
C TYR A 57 -19.44 2.42 16.85
N PRO A 58 -19.17 1.31 17.57
CA PRO A 58 -19.38 1.28 19.01
C PRO A 58 -18.64 2.42 19.70
N THR A 59 -19.30 3.10 20.65
CA THR A 59 -18.74 4.24 21.37
C THR A 59 -17.51 3.85 22.19
N LYS A 60 -16.58 4.77 22.44
CA LYS A 60 -15.40 4.54 23.29
C LYS A 60 -15.74 3.88 24.62
N GLY A 61 -16.80 4.34 25.30
CA GLY A 61 -17.25 3.78 26.58
C GLY A 61 -17.68 2.31 26.50
N PHE A 62 -18.18 1.84 25.35
CA PHE A 62 -18.52 0.42 25.18
C PHE A 62 -17.27 -0.46 25.23
N TRP A 63 -16.20 -0.05 24.55
CA TRP A 63 -14.93 -0.77 24.56
C TRP A 63 -14.23 -0.71 25.91
N GLU A 64 -14.32 0.42 26.62
CA GLU A 64 -13.81 0.56 27.99
C GLU A 64 -14.49 -0.42 28.94
N ILE A 65 -15.83 -0.53 28.89
CA ILE A 65 -16.59 -1.50 29.69
C ILE A 65 -16.19 -2.95 29.34
N LEU A 66 -16.08 -3.26 28.04
CA LEU A 66 -15.69 -4.60 27.61
C LEU A 66 -14.28 -4.98 28.08
N ASN A 67 -13.33 -4.04 28.02
CA ASN A 67 -11.97 -4.26 28.50
C ASN A 67 -11.91 -4.48 30.01
N VAL A 68 -12.65 -3.69 30.80
CA VAL A 68 -12.75 -3.89 32.25
C VAL A 68 -13.37 -5.26 32.56
N TYR A 69 -14.45 -5.62 31.87
CA TYR A 69 -15.08 -6.93 32.01
C TYR A 69 -14.11 -8.08 31.68
N SER A 70 -13.38 -7.99 30.56
CA SER A 70 -12.36 -8.97 30.20
C SER A 70 -11.26 -9.04 31.26
N ALA A 71 -10.75 -7.90 31.74
CA ALA A 71 -9.71 -7.88 32.77
C ALA A 71 -10.17 -8.58 34.06
N VAL A 72 -11.38 -8.30 34.54
CA VAL A 72 -11.95 -8.91 35.74
C VAL A 72 -12.11 -10.43 35.56
N ASN A 73 -12.63 -10.89 34.42
CA ASN A 73 -12.77 -12.32 34.16
C ASN A 73 -11.41 -13.01 34.05
N GLY A 74 -10.43 -12.37 33.40
CA GLY A 74 -9.08 -12.90 33.30
C GLY A 74 -8.42 -13.07 34.67
N ILE A 75 -8.55 -12.08 35.57
CA ILE A 75 -8.10 -12.18 36.97
C ILE A 75 -8.83 -13.32 37.68
N HIS A 76 -10.15 -13.44 37.51
CA HIS A 76 -10.92 -14.50 38.15
C HIS A 76 -10.42 -15.90 37.75
N TYR A 77 -10.15 -16.16 36.46
CA TYR A 77 -9.59 -17.44 36.01
C TYR A 77 -8.19 -17.69 36.57
N LEU A 78 -7.35 -16.67 36.69
CA LEU A 78 -6.03 -16.78 37.31
C LEU A 78 -6.14 -17.10 38.81
N MET A 79 -7.10 -16.49 39.51
CA MET A 79 -7.36 -16.79 40.92
C MET A 79 -7.86 -18.22 41.12
N LEU A 80 -8.73 -18.72 40.25
CA LEU A 80 -9.17 -20.13 40.28
C LEU A 80 -8.01 -21.10 40.03
N ALA A 81 -7.14 -20.79 39.07
CA ALA A 81 -5.94 -21.60 38.83
C ALA A 81 -5.00 -21.58 40.05
N PHE A 82 -4.85 -20.43 40.70
CA PHE A 82 -4.01 -20.29 41.90
C PHE A 82 -4.59 -21.01 43.11
N ASP A 83 -5.90 -20.90 43.37
CA ASP A 83 -6.58 -21.66 44.43
C ASP A 83 -6.36 -23.16 44.24
N TYR A 84 -6.50 -23.62 43.00
CA TYR A 84 -6.31 -25.02 42.64
C TYR A 84 -4.86 -25.50 42.85
N LEU A 85 -3.86 -24.65 42.55
CA LEU A 85 -2.44 -24.93 42.84
C LEU A 85 -2.09 -24.88 44.32
N SER A 86 -2.86 -24.12 45.12
CA SER A 86 -2.56 -23.88 46.53
C SER A 86 -3.19 -24.91 47.46
N ARG A 87 -4.05 -25.79 46.95
CA ARG A 87 -4.63 -26.87 47.75
C ARG A 87 -3.51 -27.87 48.09
N PRO A 88 -3.18 -28.04 49.38
CA PRO A 88 -2.20 -29.05 49.77
C PRO A 88 -2.74 -30.43 49.39
N ASP A 89 -1.88 -31.31 48.89
CA ASP A 89 -2.20 -32.69 48.57
C ASP A 89 -2.68 -33.40 49.84
N SER A 90 -3.98 -33.36 50.09
CA SER A 90 -4.62 -34.08 51.19
C SER A 90 -4.84 -35.52 50.74
N ASP A 91 -3.99 -36.39 51.26
CA ASP A 91 -3.96 -37.86 51.12
C ASP A 91 -3.28 -38.42 49.85
N SER A 92 -2.04 -38.85 50.05
CA SER A 92 -1.12 -39.47 49.08
C SER A 92 -1.49 -40.91 48.66
N SER A 93 -2.75 -41.33 48.83
CA SER A 93 -3.22 -42.68 48.46
C SER A 93 -3.95 -42.75 47.11
N GLY A 94 -4.08 -41.62 46.40
CA GLY A 94 -4.74 -41.52 45.09
C GLY A 94 -3.97 -42.21 43.96
N THR A 95 -4.71 -42.74 42.98
CA THR A 95 -4.17 -43.41 41.80
C THR A 95 -3.51 -42.41 40.84
N MET A 96 -2.60 -42.85 39.96
CA MET A 96 -1.88 -41.96 39.02
C MET A 96 -2.80 -41.15 38.09
N ALA A 97 -4.04 -41.62 37.87
CA ALA A 97 -5.06 -40.91 37.10
C ALA A 97 -5.59 -39.66 37.83
N ASP A 98 -5.59 -39.68 39.16
CA ASP A 98 -6.06 -38.57 40.01
C ASP A 98 -5.09 -37.37 39.96
N TYR A 99 -3.82 -37.58 39.57
CA TYR A 99 -2.83 -36.51 39.37
C TYR A 99 -2.87 -35.86 37.99
N PHE A 100 -3.42 -36.52 36.97
CA PHE A 100 -3.33 -36.02 35.58
C PHE A 100 -4.42 -34.98 35.24
N VAL A 101 -5.63 -35.16 35.78
CA VAL A 101 -6.78 -34.24 35.57
C VAL A 101 -6.56 -32.86 36.22
N PRO A 102 -6.01 -32.77 37.45
CA PRO A 102 -5.73 -31.50 38.12
C PRO A 102 -4.79 -30.56 37.35
N HIS A 103 -3.69 -31.10 36.84
CA HIS A 103 -2.69 -30.28 36.15
C HIS A 103 -3.21 -29.74 34.82
N ALA A 104 -3.87 -30.57 34.02
CA ALA A 104 -4.43 -30.14 32.74
C ALA A 104 -5.44 -28.99 32.94
N THR A 105 -6.33 -29.11 33.92
CA THR A 105 -7.36 -28.11 34.22
C THR A 105 -6.75 -26.79 34.65
N THR A 106 -5.74 -26.84 35.52
CA THR A 106 -4.99 -25.67 35.99
C THR A 106 -4.27 -24.95 34.85
N THR A 107 -3.61 -25.71 33.97
CA THR A 107 -2.92 -25.16 32.81
C THR A 107 -3.91 -24.46 31.88
N TRP A 108 -5.08 -25.07 31.62
CA TRP A 108 -6.11 -24.47 30.78
C TRP A 108 -6.69 -23.18 31.38
N LEU A 109 -7.00 -23.19 32.68
CA LEU A 109 -7.50 -22.00 33.39
C LEU A 109 -6.47 -20.86 33.38
N SER A 110 -5.19 -21.20 33.55
CA SER A 110 -4.09 -20.22 33.48
C SER A 110 -3.96 -19.63 32.08
N VAL A 111 -3.96 -20.48 31.04
CA VAL A 111 -3.86 -20.04 29.64
C VAL A 111 -5.06 -19.15 29.26
N LEU A 112 -6.28 -19.51 29.65
CA LEU A 112 -7.47 -18.70 29.43
C LEU A 112 -7.42 -17.38 30.22
N GLY A 113 -7.01 -17.44 31.49
CA GLY A 113 -6.85 -16.26 32.34
C GLY A 113 -5.87 -15.25 31.75
N PHE A 114 -4.67 -15.70 31.37
CA PHE A 114 -3.68 -14.84 30.70
C PHE A 114 -4.17 -14.36 29.33
N GLY A 115 -4.80 -15.23 28.52
CA GLY A 115 -5.30 -14.87 27.20
C GLY A 115 -6.38 -13.79 27.24
N ILE A 116 -7.24 -13.78 28.26
CA ILE A 116 -8.30 -12.79 28.44
C ILE A 116 -7.76 -11.52 29.14
N PHE A 117 -6.82 -11.65 30.08
CA PHE A 117 -6.30 -10.54 30.89
C PHE A 117 -5.23 -9.70 30.19
N LEU A 118 -4.34 -10.32 29.41
CA LEU A 118 -3.20 -9.64 28.80
C LEU A 118 -3.60 -8.52 27.83
N PRO A 119 -4.60 -8.66 26.93
CA PRO A 119 -4.95 -7.59 26.01
C PRO A 119 -5.48 -6.32 26.71
N PRO A 120 -6.42 -6.39 27.69
CA PRO A 120 -6.80 -5.23 28.50
C PRO A 120 -5.65 -4.63 29.30
N LEU A 121 -4.79 -5.46 29.90
CA LEU A 121 -3.63 -4.98 30.65
C LEU A 121 -2.65 -4.23 29.74
N ALA A 122 -2.36 -4.77 28.55
CA ALA A 122 -1.53 -4.10 27.56
C ALA A 122 -2.15 -2.75 27.14
N LEU A 123 -3.46 -2.70 26.90
CA LEU A 123 -4.18 -1.47 26.58
C LEU A 123 -4.10 -0.43 27.71
N PHE A 124 -4.13 -0.88 28.96
CA PHE A 124 -3.98 -0.03 30.13
C PHE A 124 -2.55 0.51 30.27
N VAL A 125 -1.53 -0.35 30.13
CA VAL A 125 -0.12 0.00 30.34
C VAL A 125 0.43 0.86 29.20
N PHE A 126 0.22 0.45 27.95
CA PHE A 126 0.79 1.14 26.78
C PHE A 126 -0.12 2.25 26.24
N GLY A 127 -1.37 2.29 26.71
CA GLY A 127 -2.39 3.21 26.22
C GLY A 127 -3.04 2.73 24.92
N GLN A 128 -4.34 3.03 24.81
CA GLN A 128 -5.17 2.63 23.66
C GLN A 128 -4.57 3.11 22.33
N GLN A 129 -4.10 4.36 22.26
CA GLN A 129 -3.59 4.95 21.02
C GLN A 129 -2.34 4.21 20.48
N VAL A 130 -1.47 3.72 21.36
CA VAL A 130 -0.23 3.03 20.95
C VAL A 130 -0.55 1.64 20.41
N ILE A 131 -1.37 0.87 21.12
CA ILE A 131 -1.74 -0.49 20.68
C ILE A 131 -2.62 -0.47 19.45
N PHE A 132 -3.65 0.37 19.40
CA PHE A 132 -4.48 0.48 18.20
C PHE A 132 -3.68 1.07 17.05
N GLY A 133 -2.79 2.05 17.29
CA GLY A 133 -1.87 2.54 16.27
C GLY A 133 -0.95 1.44 15.73
N PHE A 134 -0.41 0.58 16.60
CA PHE A 134 0.41 -0.56 16.20
C PHE A 134 -0.39 -1.63 15.43
N LEU A 135 -1.56 -2.03 15.93
CA LEU A 135 -2.43 -3.02 15.29
C LEU A 135 -2.94 -2.52 13.94
N VAL A 136 -3.41 -1.26 13.87
CA VAL A 136 -3.82 -0.62 12.62
C VAL A 136 -2.64 -0.59 11.66
N ARG A 137 -1.44 -0.13 12.06
CA ARG A 137 -0.26 -0.16 11.17
C ARG A 137 0.09 -1.57 10.68
N ARG A 138 -0.06 -2.60 11.52
CA ARG A 138 0.25 -3.99 11.14
C ARG A 138 -0.82 -4.58 10.23
N ILE A 139 -2.09 -4.33 10.52
CA ILE A 139 -3.24 -4.75 9.72
C ILE A 139 -3.21 -4.04 8.36
N ASP A 140 -3.02 -2.72 8.38
CA ASP A 140 -2.85 -1.89 7.20
C ASP A 140 -1.66 -2.37 6.36
N SER A 141 -0.49 -2.64 6.95
CA SER A 141 0.67 -3.21 6.24
C SER A 141 0.34 -4.54 5.55
N MET A 142 -0.43 -5.42 6.21
CA MET A 142 -0.90 -6.65 5.60
C MET A 142 -1.92 -6.41 4.47
N TYR A 143 -2.80 -5.42 4.62
CA TYR A 143 -3.73 -5.04 3.55
C TYR A 143 -3.03 -4.36 2.39
N TYR A 144 -2.01 -3.52 2.60
CA TYR A 144 -1.27 -2.88 1.51
C TYR A 144 -0.55 -3.87 0.61
N ALA A 145 0.03 -4.93 1.19
CA ALA A 145 0.61 -6.02 0.41
C ALA A 145 -0.47 -6.78 -0.39
N LYS A 146 -1.66 -7.00 0.21
CA LYS A 146 -2.78 -7.69 -0.44
C LYS A 146 -3.48 -6.84 -1.51
N ASP A 147 -3.69 -5.55 -1.25
CA ASP A 147 -4.31 -4.60 -2.15
C ASP A 147 -3.35 -4.30 -3.32
N GLY A 148 -2.04 -4.27 -3.05
CA GLY A 148 -0.99 -4.19 -4.08
C GLY A 148 -0.97 -5.43 -4.97
N GLY A 149 -1.06 -6.61 -4.35
CA GLY A 149 -1.27 -7.87 -5.04
C GLY A 149 -2.56 -7.87 -5.87
N PHE A 150 -3.66 -7.36 -5.32
CA PHE A 150 -4.95 -7.26 -6.02
C PHE A 150 -4.90 -6.32 -7.22
N LEU A 151 -4.28 -5.14 -7.10
CA LEU A 151 -4.08 -4.25 -8.26
C LEU A 151 -3.20 -4.92 -9.32
N ALA A 152 -2.13 -5.61 -8.91
CA ALA A 152 -1.29 -6.38 -9.83
C ALA A 152 -2.05 -7.54 -10.50
N GLU A 153 -2.92 -8.23 -9.75
CA GLU A 153 -3.82 -9.27 -10.27
C GLU A 153 -4.86 -8.69 -11.22
N LEU A 154 -5.42 -7.51 -10.94
CA LEU A 154 -6.33 -6.83 -11.87
C LEU A 154 -5.64 -6.47 -13.20
N PHE A 155 -4.35 -6.15 -13.19
CA PHE A 155 -3.56 -6.01 -14.42
C PHE A 155 -3.33 -7.35 -15.13
N MET A 156 -3.31 -8.47 -14.40
CA MET A 156 -3.17 -9.82 -14.98
C MET A 156 -4.48 -10.44 -15.46
N ALA A 157 -5.61 -10.00 -14.89
CA ALA A 157 -6.90 -10.64 -15.11
C ALA A 157 -7.50 -10.37 -16.49
N ARG A 158 -6.92 -9.43 -17.26
CA ARG A 158 -7.33 -9.28 -18.65
C ARG A 158 -6.69 -10.37 -19.49
N GLU A 159 -7.44 -11.45 -19.70
CA GLU A 159 -7.12 -12.41 -20.75
C GLU A 159 -7.35 -11.72 -22.10
N PHE A 160 -6.35 -11.81 -22.97
CA PHE A 160 -6.52 -11.41 -24.36
C PHE A 160 -7.35 -12.49 -25.06
N GLU A 161 -8.32 -12.07 -25.87
CA GLU A 161 -9.12 -12.99 -26.68
C GLU A 161 -8.76 -12.85 -28.16
N ILE A 162 -8.97 -13.91 -28.94
CA ILE A 162 -8.88 -13.83 -30.40
C ILE A 162 -9.94 -12.83 -30.88
N GLY A 163 -9.51 -11.85 -31.67
CA GLY A 163 -10.33 -10.73 -32.12
C GLY A 163 -10.08 -9.42 -31.38
N ASP A 164 -9.37 -9.43 -30.25
CA ASP A 164 -9.01 -8.19 -29.55
C ASP A 164 -8.08 -7.31 -30.40
N VAL A 165 -8.28 -5.99 -30.26
CA VAL A 165 -7.38 -5.00 -30.87
C VAL A 165 -6.13 -4.84 -30.01
N TYR A 166 -4.97 -5.02 -30.63
CA TYR A 166 -3.66 -4.84 -30.02
C TYR A 166 -2.83 -3.85 -30.84
N TRP A 167 -2.26 -2.84 -30.19
CA TRP A 167 -1.48 -1.82 -30.89
C TRP A 167 -0.02 -2.27 -31.01
N VAL A 168 0.51 -2.24 -32.24
CA VAL A 168 1.89 -2.63 -32.54
C VAL A 168 2.67 -1.39 -33.00
N GLN A 169 3.92 -1.24 -32.53
CA GLN A 169 4.74 -0.11 -32.93
C GLN A 169 5.10 -0.20 -34.43
N SER A 170 4.80 0.85 -35.20
CA SER A 170 5.02 0.96 -36.64
C SER A 170 6.48 0.84 -37.04
N MET A 171 7.44 1.16 -36.17
CA MET A 171 8.86 0.91 -36.47
C MET A 171 9.15 -0.59 -36.57
N THR A 172 8.49 -1.41 -35.75
CA THR A 172 8.55 -2.88 -35.88
C THR A 172 8.00 -3.31 -37.22
N LEU A 173 6.87 -2.73 -37.65
CA LEU A 173 6.26 -2.98 -38.95
C LEU A 173 7.17 -2.53 -40.11
N GLN A 174 7.77 -1.32 -40.04
CA GLN A 174 8.66 -0.79 -41.07
C GLN A 174 9.94 -1.59 -41.21
N ARG A 175 10.57 -2.02 -40.10
CA ARG A 175 11.74 -2.91 -40.15
C ARG A 175 11.42 -4.23 -40.84
N LEU A 176 10.25 -4.79 -40.56
CA LEU A 176 9.78 -6.02 -41.21
C LEU A 176 9.45 -5.82 -42.70
N LEU A 177 8.78 -4.72 -43.03
CA LEU A 177 8.28 -4.45 -44.38
C LEU A 177 9.34 -3.99 -45.36
N LEU A 178 10.27 -3.15 -44.90
CA LEU A 178 11.13 -2.39 -45.80
C LEU A 178 12.58 -2.89 -45.83
N GLN A 179 13.03 -3.70 -44.86
CA GLN A 179 14.46 -4.01 -44.67
C GLN A 179 15.34 -2.74 -44.67
N ILE A 180 14.78 -1.58 -44.34
CA ILE A 180 15.48 -0.31 -44.36
C ILE A 180 16.09 -0.09 -42.97
N ASP A 181 17.42 -0.10 -42.91
CA ASP A 181 18.22 0.21 -41.70
C ASP A 181 18.33 1.72 -41.42
N SER A 182 17.61 2.57 -42.14
CA SER A 182 17.73 4.02 -41.98
C SER A 182 17.01 4.52 -40.71
N PRO A 183 17.64 5.39 -39.90
CA PRO A 183 17.03 5.93 -38.69
C PRO A 183 15.83 6.83 -39.00
N VAL A 184 14.71 6.59 -38.31
CA VAL A 184 13.46 7.35 -38.47
C VAL A 184 13.57 8.69 -37.71
N PRO A 185 13.06 9.82 -38.26
CA PRO A 185 13.11 11.13 -37.60
C PRO A 185 12.29 11.21 -36.30
N GLU A 186 12.87 11.86 -35.29
CA GLU A 186 12.47 11.95 -33.88
C GLU A 186 11.12 12.66 -33.57
N GLN A 187 10.33 13.11 -34.55
CA GLN A 187 9.16 13.98 -34.28
C GLN A 187 7.79 13.33 -34.46
N VAL A 188 7.70 12.01 -34.67
CA VAL A 188 6.44 11.35 -35.10
C VAL A 188 5.91 10.27 -34.14
N TYR A 189 6.24 10.33 -32.85
CA TYR A 189 6.02 9.21 -31.90
C TYR A 189 4.59 8.75 -31.62
N ARG A 190 3.56 9.56 -31.91
CA ARG A 190 2.16 9.08 -31.80
C ARG A 190 1.60 8.46 -33.07
N ARG A 191 2.25 8.69 -34.22
CA ARG A 191 1.81 8.09 -35.49
C ARG A 191 2.46 6.73 -35.74
N GLU A 192 3.24 6.24 -34.78
CA GLU A 192 3.96 4.97 -34.88
C GLU A 192 3.23 3.82 -34.18
N TRP A 193 1.90 3.85 -34.03
CA TRP A 193 1.17 2.70 -33.52
C TRP A 193 0.10 2.32 -34.51
N CYS A 194 0.17 1.07 -34.98
CA CYS A 194 -0.82 0.50 -35.88
C CYS A 194 -1.72 -0.44 -35.09
N PRO A 195 -3.05 -0.32 -35.20
CA PRO A 195 -3.95 -1.29 -34.61
C PRO A 195 -3.83 -2.59 -35.39
N GLY A 196 -3.61 -3.69 -34.68
CA GLY A 196 -3.71 -5.03 -35.21
C GLY A 196 -4.78 -5.83 -34.47
N VAL A 197 -5.14 -6.97 -35.04
CA VAL A 197 -6.11 -7.90 -34.43
C VAL A 197 -5.38 -9.16 -34.01
N ILE A 198 -5.60 -9.61 -32.77
CA ILE A 198 -5.09 -10.89 -32.29
C ILE A 198 -5.82 -12.00 -33.06
N ILE A 199 -5.08 -12.77 -33.87
CA ILE A 199 -5.65 -13.87 -34.67
C ILE A 199 -5.35 -15.25 -34.09
N SER A 200 -4.33 -15.36 -33.25
CA SER A 200 -3.96 -16.58 -32.55
C SER A 200 -3.27 -16.23 -31.24
N LEU A 201 -3.43 -17.10 -30.25
CA LEU A 201 -2.75 -17.06 -28.97
C LEU A 201 -2.03 -18.41 -28.80
N ASN A 202 -0.72 -18.36 -28.56
CA ASN A 202 0.05 -19.54 -28.22
C ASN A 202 0.18 -19.61 -26.69
N ASP A 203 -0.23 -20.74 -26.11
CA ASP A 203 -0.23 -21.02 -24.66
C ASP A 203 1.16 -21.38 -24.08
N ASP A 204 2.23 -21.01 -24.77
CA ASP A 204 3.59 -21.23 -24.26
C ASP A 204 3.83 -20.38 -22.99
N ILE A 205 4.91 -20.73 -22.24
CA ILE A 205 5.32 -20.05 -20.99
C ILE A 205 5.38 -18.52 -21.16
N THR A 206 5.72 -18.05 -22.36
CA THR A 206 5.52 -16.66 -22.77
C THR A 206 4.31 -16.61 -23.72
N MET A 207 3.15 -16.17 -23.25
CA MET A 207 1.99 -15.99 -24.13
C MET A 207 2.37 -15.05 -25.28
N GLN A 208 2.33 -15.58 -26.50
CA GLN A 208 2.58 -14.85 -27.72
C GLN A 208 1.25 -14.69 -28.45
N ALA A 209 0.94 -13.49 -28.94
CA ALA A 209 -0.12 -13.33 -29.92
C ALA A 209 0.49 -13.21 -31.29
N ILE A 210 -0.20 -13.81 -32.25
CA ILE A 210 -0.05 -13.42 -33.64
C ILE A 210 -1.03 -12.27 -33.87
N VAL A 211 -0.50 -11.09 -34.15
CA VAL A 211 -1.25 -9.88 -34.42
C VAL A 211 -1.20 -9.59 -35.91
N LYS A 212 -2.36 -9.44 -36.54
CA LYS A 212 -2.46 -9.09 -37.96
C LYS A 212 -2.61 -7.59 -38.13
N VAL A 213 -1.64 -6.95 -38.78
CA VAL A 213 -1.63 -5.51 -39.09
C VAL A 213 -1.58 -5.37 -40.61
N GLU A 214 -2.61 -4.79 -41.22
CA GLU A 214 -2.67 -4.57 -42.68
C GLU A 214 -2.37 -5.81 -43.54
N GLY A 215 -2.75 -7.00 -43.05
CA GLY A 215 -2.51 -8.27 -43.75
C GLY A 215 -1.24 -9.00 -43.33
N ILE A 216 -0.35 -8.36 -42.57
CA ILE A 216 0.92 -8.92 -42.12
C ILE A 216 0.74 -9.51 -40.72
N GLU A 217 1.13 -10.78 -40.56
CA GLU A 217 1.09 -11.47 -39.28
C GLU A 217 2.40 -11.24 -38.52
N MET A 218 2.28 -10.81 -37.26
CA MET A 218 3.42 -10.50 -36.41
C MET A 218 3.29 -11.20 -35.07
N THR A 219 4.34 -11.90 -34.64
CA THR A 219 4.40 -12.44 -33.29
C THR A 219 4.77 -11.34 -32.31
N VAL A 220 3.86 -11.01 -31.40
CA VAL A 220 4.11 -10.11 -30.28
C VAL A 220 4.30 -10.96 -29.02
N ALA A 221 5.51 -10.92 -28.48
CA ALA A 221 5.85 -11.57 -27.22
C ALA A 221 5.47 -10.68 -26.02
N GLY A 222 5.27 -11.31 -24.85
CA GLY A 222 5.14 -10.61 -23.58
C GLY A 222 3.71 -10.17 -23.21
N LEU A 223 2.68 -10.79 -23.78
CA LEU A 223 1.29 -10.46 -23.45
C LEU A 223 0.89 -10.91 -22.05
N ARG A 224 1.44 -12.04 -21.60
CA ARG A 224 1.30 -12.49 -20.23
C ARG A 224 2.59 -12.18 -19.51
N ASN A 225 2.54 -11.16 -18.66
CA ASN A 225 3.59 -10.88 -17.71
C ASN A 225 3.77 -12.11 -16.81
N THR A 226 4.88 -12.82 -16.95
CA THR A 226 5.15 -14.07 -16.22
C THR A 226 5.54 -13.86 -14.76
N LEU A 227 5.75 -12.61 -14.31
CA LEU A 227 6.10 -12.36 -12.91
C LEU A 227 4.99 -12.87 -11.99
N THR A 228 5.33 -13.94 -11.27
CA THR A 228 4.58 -14.52 -10.17
C THR A 228 4.55 -13.53 -9.00
N LEU A 229 3.56 -13.69 -8.12
CA LEU A 229 3.49 -12.88 -6.90
C LEU A 229 4.77 -13.04 -6.05
N GLU A 230 5.37 -14.23 -6.05
CA GLU A 230 6.61 -14.51 -5.32
C GLU A 230 7.80 -13.72 -5.90
N GLU A 231 7.93 -13.64 -7.22
CA GLU A 231 8.97 -12.81 -7.87
C GLU A 231 8.75 -11.31 -7.65
N ILE A 232 7.49 -10.85 -7.60
CA ILE A 232 7.16 -9.46 -7.25
C ILE A 232 7.53 -9.17 -5.79
N LEU A 233 7.36 -10.15 -4.91
CA LEU A 233 7.66 -10.02 -3.49
C LEU A 233 9.15 -10.12 -3.18
N ASP A 234 9.95 -10.78 -4.03
CA ASP A 234 11.40 -10.85 -3.88
C ASP A 234 12.02 -9.45 -3.94
N SER A 235 12.68 -9.07 -2.85
CA SER A 235 13.36 -7.78 -2.71
C SER A 235 14.48 -7.57 -3.73
N ASN A 236 15.04 -8.64 -4.31
CA ASN A 236 16.13 -8.54 -5.28
C ASN A 236 15.67 -7.98 -6.64
N ALA A 237 14.36 -8.02 -6.93
CA ALA A 237 13.80 -7.47 -8.16
C ALA A 237 13.79 -5.93 -8.18
N ILE A 238 13.86 -5.29 -7.00
CA ILE A 238 13.82 -3.83 -6.91
C ILE A 238 15.21 -3.28 -7.11
N ARG A 239 15.33 -2.28 -7.98
CA ARG A 239 16.57 -1.56 -8.25
C ARG A 239 16.45 -0.10 -7.86
N CYS A 240 17.61 0.53 -7.65
CA CYS A 240 17.70 1.97 -7.43
C CYS A 240 18.94 2.52 -8.12
N VAL A 241 18.88 3.79 -8.51
CA VAL A 241 20.00 4.53 -9.07
C VAL A 241 20.48 5.56 -8.04
N ALA A 242 21.79 5.69 -7.89
CA ALA A 242 22.39 6.70 -7.02
C ALA A 242 22.43 8.05 -7.74
N TRP A 243 22.25 9.16 -7.01
CA TRP A 243 22.31 10.51 -7.59
C TRP A 243 23.56 10.74 -8.45
N GLU A 244 24.70 10.26 -7.98
CA GLU A 244 26.02 10.45 -8.60
C GLU A 244 26.16 9.72 -9.95
N LYS A 245 25.24 8.82 -10.28
CA LYS A 245 25.20 8.11 -11.57
C LYS A 245 24.25 8.76 -12.58
N LEU A 246 23.41 9.70 -12.13
CA LEU A 246 22.52 10.44 -13.00
C LEU A 246 23.28 11.61 -13.63
N THR A 247 22.96 11.91 -14.87
CA THR A 247 23.47 13.10 -15.57
C THR A 247 22.29 13.82 -16.24
N LEU A 248 22.51 15.07 -16.67
CA LEU A 248 21.49 15.79 -17.43
C LEU A 248 21.16 15.05 -18.73
N GLU A 249 22.18 14.54 -19.42
CA GLU A 249 22.05 13.81 -20.68
C GLU A 249 21.17 12.57 -20.52
N SER A 250 21.35 11.81 -19.43
CA SER A 250 20.51 10.63 -19.16
C SER A 250 19.04 10.98 -18.89
N MET A 251 18.76 12.24 -18.49
CA MET A 251 17.41 12.78 -18.32
C MET A 251 16.83 13.44 -19.58
N MET A 252 17.67 13.78 -20.57
CA MET A 252 17.28 14.34 -21.87
C MET A 252 16.92 13.26 -22.89
N ASN A 253 17.74 12.20 -22.94
CA ASN A 253 17.64 11.16 -23.96
C ASN A 253 16.50 10.19 -23.64
N TYR A 254 15.28 10.49 -24.10
CA TYR A 254 14.18 9.53 -23.97
C TYR A 254 14.30 8.37 -24.96
N ASN A 255 14.97 8.56 -26.12
CA ASN A 255 14.92 7.63 -27.26
C ASN A 255 16.20 7.47 -28.09
N SER A 256 17.34 8.09 -27.74
CA SER A 256 18.59 7.75 -28.43
C SER A 256 19.00 6.35 -27.99
N LYS A 257 18.79 5.38 -28.86
CA LYS A 257 19.58 4.15 -28.86
C LYS A 257 20.61 4.32 -29.95
N THR A 258 21.62 5.15 -29.70
CA THR A 258 22.85 5.02 -30.48
C THR A 258 23.49 3.68 -30.10
N SER A 259 24.08 2.97 -31.07
CA SER A 259 24.57 1.59 -30.87
C SER A 259 25.65 1.44 -29.79
N ASP A 260 26.22 2.55 -29.33
CA ASP A 260 27.27 2.61 -28.31
C ASP A 260 26.77 3.15 -26.95
N GLU A 261 25.47 3.39 -26.79
CA GLU A 261 24.90 3.91 -25.53
C GLU A 261 24.85 2.80 -24.48
N ILE A 262 25.47 3.09 -23.33
CA ILE A 262 25.38 2.28 -22.11
C ILE A 262 23.90 2.01 -21.82
N ASP A 263 23.54 0.74 -21.57
CA ASP A 263 22.19 0.39 -21.15
C ASP A 263 21.87 1.15 -19.85
N ASP A 264 20.89 2.07 -19.90
CA ASP A 264 20.44 2.87 -18.77
C ASP A 264 20.14 2.01 -17.53
N TYR A 265 19.79 0.75 -17.74
CA TYR A 265 19.56 -0.22 -16.67
C TYR A 265 20.83 -0.57 -15.86
N GLU A 266 22.02 -0.49 -16.46
CA GLU A 266 23.31 -0.69 -15.81
C GLU A 266 23.68 0.44 -14.85
N LEU A 267 23.08 1.63 -15.00
CA LEU A 267 23.27 2.74 -14.07
C LEU A 267 22.59 2.47 -12.72
N SER A 268 21.56 1.63 -12.69
CA SER A 268 20.92 1.21 -11.44
C SER A 268 21.62 -0.01 -10.84
N ARG A 269 21.33 -0.30 -9.58
CA ARG A 269 21.79 -1.50 -8.87
C ARG A 269 20.64 -2.16 -8.12
N PRO A 270 20.71 -3.48 -7.86
CA PRO A 270 19.77 -4.14 -6.96
C PRO A 270 19.74 -3.47 -5.59
N LEU A 271 18.56 -3.44 -4.99
CA LEU A 271 18.35 -2.96 -3.64
C LEU A 271 18.78 -4.05 -2.65
N GLY A 272 19.71 -3.72 -1.74
CA GLY A 272 20.13 -4.66 -0.71
C GLY A 272 18.99 -5.03 0.24
N LYS A 273 18.99 -6.27 0.75
CA LYS A 273 17.97 -6.77 1.68
C LYS A 273 17.78 -5.83 2.87
N GLY A 274 16.54 -5.44 3.15
CA GLY A 274 16.19 -4.53 4.25
C GLY A 274 16.56 -3.07 4.04
N LYS A 275 17.07 -2.68 2.87
CA LYS A 275 17.31 -1.28 2.51
C LYS A 275 16.05 -0.65 1.94
N HIS A 276 15.98 0.68 2.03
CA HIS A 276 14.94 1.51 1.45
C HIS A 276 15.53 2.43 0.38
N ILE A 277 14.69 2.91 -0.52
CA ILE A 277 15.04 3.90 -1.54
C ILE A 277 14.57 5.26 -1.03
N ASP A 278 15.34 6.32 -1.21
CA ASP A 278 14.96 7.62 -0.63
C ASP A 278 13.74 8.24 -1.34
N PHE A 279 13.72 8.17 -2.67
CA PHE A 279 12.66 8.77 -3.47
C PHE A 279 12.20 7.86 -4.62
N PHE A 280 10.88 7.70 -4.75
CA PHE A 280 10.24 7.32 -6.00
C PHE A 280 10.04 8.58 -6.85
N ILE A 281 10.54 8.62 -8.08
CA ILE A 281 10.38 9.76 -8.98
C ILE A 281 9.19 9.53 -9.91
N SER A 282 8.15 10.34 -9.77
CA SER A 282 7.07 10.45 -10.76
C SER A 282 7.26 11.72 -11.56
N HIS A 283 7.33 11.59 -12.89
CA HIS A 283 7.55 12.73 -13.77
C HIS A 283 7.08 12.44 -15.20
N SER A 284 6.92 13.49 -16.02
CA SER A 284 6.72 13.33 -17.45
C SER A 284 8.04 13.43 -18.20
N TRP A 285 8.36 12.44 -19.03
CA TRP A 285 9.46 12.52 -19.99
C TRP A 285 9.29 13.62 -21.06
N ARG A 286 8.07 14.16 -21.22
CA ARG A 286 7.79 15.24 -22.19
C ARG A 286 7.99 16.64 -21.64
N ASP A 287 8.21 16.77 -20.33
CA ASP A 287 8.55 18.06 -19.74
C ASP A 287 10.04 18.37 -19.97
N ASN A 288 10.38 19.66 -19.96
CA ASN A 288 11.74 20.13 -20.19
C ASN A 288 12.74 19.45 -19.22
N ALA A 289 13.78 18.83 -19.78
CA ALA A 289 14.71 18.00 -19.04
C ALA A 289 15.65 18.82 -18.16
N GLU A 290 16.05 20.01 -18.61
CA GLU A 290 16.94 20.93 -17.89
C GLU A 290 16.28 21.42 -16.59
N VAL A 291 15.03 21.88 -16.65
CA VAL A 291 14.27 22.31 -15.48
C VAL A 291 14.05 21.14 -14.51
N LYS A 292 13.78 19.94 -15.04
CA LYS A 292 13.66 18.72 -14.24
C LYS A 292 14.97 18.39 -13.52
N TRP A 293 16.09 18.51 -14.22
CA TRP A 293 17.43 18.29 -13.67
C TRP A 293 17.77 19.30 -12.58
N GLU A 294 17.49 20.59 -12.79
CA GLU A 294 17.66 21.63 -11.77
C GLU A 294 16.85 21.32 -10.50
N CYS A 295 15.59 20.88 -10.66
CA CYS A 295 14.74 20.48 -9.53
C CYS A 295 15.32 19.28 -8.77
N LEU A 296 15.83 18.27 -9.50
CA LEU A 296 16.47 17.09 -8.91
C LEU A 296 17.75 17.47 -8.17
N MET A 297 18.60 18.31 -8.75
CA MET A 297 19.83 18.80 -8.14
C MET A 297 19.54 19.53 -6.83
N HIS A 298 18.56 20.45 -6.83
CA HIS A 298 18.16 21.15 -5.62
C HIS A 298 17.62 20.20 -4.54
N CYS A 299 16.84 19.18 -4.94
CA CYS A 299 16.36 18.14 -4.03
C CYS A 299 17.51 17.32 -3.44
N ALA A 300 18.47 16.91 -4.27
CA ALA A 300 19.63 16.12 -3.86
C ALA A 300 20.54 16.89 -2.90
N GLU A 301 20.82 18.17 -3.17
CA GLU A 301 21.58 19.04 -2.28
C GLU A 301 20.88 19.26 -0.93
N SER A 302 19.58 19.50 -0.96
CA SER A 302 18.77 19.67 0.26
C SER A 302 18.78 18.39 1.09
N PHE A 303 18.69 17.23 0.44
CA PHE A 303 18.79 15.94 1.09
C PHE A 303 20.19 15.71 1.68
N PHE A 304 21.26 16.03 0.95
CA PHE A 304 22.63 15.93 1.44
C PHE A 304 22.85 16.78 2.70
N LYS A 305 22.39 18.04 2.70
CA LYS A 305 22.45 18.92 3.87
C LYS A 305 21.72 18.33 5.08
N ALA A 306 20.60 17.63 4.87
CA ALA A 306 19.80 17.06 5.94
C ALA A 306 20.31 15.69 6.45
N ARG A 307 20.98 14.90 5.60
CA ARG A 307 21.30 13.49 5.88
C ARG A 307 22.79 13.13 5.81
N GLY A 308 23.65 14.04 5.34
CA GLY A 308 25.08 13.79 5.17
C GLY A 308 25.45 12.81 4.05
N ARG A 309 24.51 12.49 3.15
CA ARG A 309 24.70 11.64 1.96
C ARG A 309 23.74 12.05 0.85
N TYR A 310 24.07 11.74 -0.39
CA TYR A 310 23.14 11.94 -1.51
C TYR A 310 22.01 10.89 -1.50
N PRO A 311 20.85 11.23 -2.10
CA PRO A 311 19.73 10.31 -2.17
C PRO A 311 19.92 9.22 -3.24
N THR A 312 19.18 8.13 -3.05
CA THR A 312 18.92 7.09 -4.03
C THR A 312 17.52 7.26 -4.60
N PHE A 313 17.39 6.97 -5.90
CA PHE A 313 16.16 7.16 -6.64
C PHE A 313 15.66 5.85 -7.23
N TRP A 314 14.34 5.70 -7.28
CA TRP A 314 13.68 4.82 -8.21
C TRP A 314 13.11 5.67 -9.35
N ILE A 315 13.58 5.41 -10.56
CA ILE A 315 13.15 6.07 -11.80
C ILE A 315 12.88 4.96 -12.81
N ASP A 316 11.70 4.98 -13.41
CA ASP A 316 11.23 4.00 -14.39
C ASP A 316 12.30 3.61 -15.41
N LYS A 317 12.92 4.61 -16.07
CA LYS A 317 13.92 4.42 -17.11
C LYS A 317 15.14 3.59 -16.67
N PHE A 318 15.65 3.84 -15.47
CA PHE A 318 16.89 3.20 -14.98
C PHE A 318 16.61 1.93 -14.19
N CYS A 319 15.45 1.83 -13.54
CA CYS A 319 15.14 0.76 -12.59
C CYS A 319 14.26 -0.33 -13.19
N LEU A 320 13.66 -0.11 -14.36
CA LEU A 320 12.94 -1.11 -15.13
C LEU A 320 13.76 -1.46 -16.38
N GLN A 321 13.88 -2.76 -16.67
CA GLN A 321 14.50 -3.20 -17.90
C GLN A 321 13.54 -2.91 -19.06
N GLN A 322 13.86 -1.88 -19.85
CA GLN A 322 13.02 -1.47 -20.97
C GLN A 322 13.01 -2.56 -22.06
N GLY A 323 11.83 -2.88 -22.61
CA GLY A 323 11.65 -3.92 -23.62
C GLY A 323 10.51 -4.86 -23.27
N SER A 324 10.72 -6.17 -23.46
CA SER A 324 9.70 -7.21 -23.21
C SER A 324 9.19 -7.27 -21.76
N GLN A 325 9.89 -6.62 -20.82
CA GLN A 325 9.49 -6.52 -19.41
C GLN A 325 8.81 -5.19 -19.05
N ALA A 326 8.53 -4.29 -20.00
CA ALA A 326 7.88 -3.02 -19.69
C ALA A 326 6.51 -3.21 -19.00
N ALA A 327 5.76 -4.22 -19.44
CA ALA A 327 4.48 -4.58 -18.84
C ALA A 327 4.62 -5.06 -17.37
N CYS A 328 5.78 -5.58 -16.97
CA CYS A 328 6.08 -5.90 -15.56
C CYS A 328 6.19 -4.66 -14.68
N GLY A 329 6.50 -3.50 -15.26
CA GLY A 329 6.59 -2.23 -14.53
C GLY A 329 5.30 -1.88 -13.78
N LEU A 330 4.14 -2.16 -14.38
CA LEU A 330 2.83 -1.98 -13.75
C LEU A 330 2.67 -2.82 -12.49
N LYS A 331 3.10 -4.09 -12.54
CA LYS A 331 3.02 -5.03 -11.42
C LYS A 331 3.95 -4.63 -10.27
N MET A 332 5.16 -4.20 -10.63
CA MET A 332 6.17 -3.80 -9.66
C MET A 332 5.88 -2.44 -9.04
N LEU A 333 5.04 -1.62 -9.66
CA LEU A 333 4.83 -0.24 -9.23
C LEU A 333 4.44 -0.11 -7.75
N CYS A 334 3.47 -0.90 -7.28
CA CYS A 334 3.02 -0.90 -5.89
C CYS A 334 4.18 -1.21 -4.94
N LYS A 335 5.00 -2.21 -5.29
CA LYS A 335 6.18 -2.60 -4.53
C LYS A 335 7.24 -1.50 -4.55
N CYS A 336 7.54 -0.93 -5.70
CA CYS A 336 8.51 0.16 -5.85
C CYS A 336 8.11 1.39 -5.02
N ILE A 337 6.84 1.81 -5.08
CA ILE A 337 6.33 2.94 -4.29
C ILE A 337 6.42 2.65 -2.79
N THR A 338 6.01 1.46 -2.35
CA THR A 338 6.00 1.10 -0.92
C THR A 338 7.41 0.96 -0.34
N THR A 339 8.40 0.59 -1.16
CA THR A 339 9.82 0.50 -0.79
C THR A 339 10.52 1.87 -0.69
N CYS A 340 9.98 2.92 -1.32
CA CYS A 340 10.57 4.27 -1.27
C CYS A 340 10.11 5.07 -0.04
N ASP A 341 10.98 5.81 0.63
CA ASP A 341 10.62 6.63 1.80
C ASP A 341 9.68 7.78 1.41
N LYS A 342 9.98 8.47 0.32
CA LYS A 342 9.23 9.60 -0.23
C LYS A 342 8.87 9.38 -1.70
N ILE A 343 7.90 10.16 -2.18
CA ILE A 343 7.54 10.25 -3.60
C ILE A 343 7.81 11.68 -4.05
N LEU A 344 8.72 11.85 -4.99
CA LEU A 344 9.05 13.12 -5.60
C LEU A 344 8.26 13.29 -6.90
N LEU A 345 7.28 14.21 -6.89
CA LEU A 345 6.47 14.56 -8.05
C LEU A 345 7.06 15.79 -8.74
N LEU A 346 7.71 15.59 -9.89
CA LEU A 346 8.21 16.67 -10.74
C LEU A 346 7.11 17.08 -11.70
N CYS A 347 6.30 18.07 -11.29
CA CYS A 347 5.04 18.41 -11.93
C CYS A 347 5.22 19.53 -12.96
N GLY A 348 5.44 19.16 -14.21
CA GLY A 348 5.51 20.10 -15.33
C GLY A 348 4.22 20.19 -16.15
N PRO A 349 4.21 21.00 -17.22
CA PRO A 349 3.00 21.27 -18.01
C PRO A 349 2.33 20.03 -18.62
N THR A 350 3.09 18.98 -18.93
CA THR A 350 2.58 17.75 -19.54
C THR A 350 2.24 16.67 -18.51
N PHE A 351 2.73 16.78 -17.27
CA PHE A 351 2.50 15.81 -16.19
C PHE A 351 1.02 15.45 -16.00
N PRO A 352 0.06 16.41 -15.89
CA PRO A 352 -1.36 16.07 -15.67
C PRO A 352 -2.02 15.37 -16.86
N ARG A 353 -1.37 15.31 -18.03
CA ARG A 353 -1.87 14.62 -19.22
C ARG A 353 -1.32 13.20 -19.36
N ARG A 354 -0.37 12.80 -18.51
CA ARG A 354 0.20 11.45 -18.48
C ARG A 354 -0.62 10.58 -17.53
N LEU A 355 -1.27 9.56 -18.08
CA LEU A 355 -2.07 8.63 -17.28
C LEU A 355 -1.18 7.86 -16.30
N TRP A 356 0.03 7.49 -16.73
CA TRP A 356 1.02 6.85 -15.88
C TRP A 356 1.34 7.66 -14.61
N CYS A 357 1.63 8.96 -14.74
CA CYS A 357 1.91 9.83 -13.58
C CYS A 357 0.72 9.93 -12.62
N ALA A 358 -0.50 10.02 -13.15
CA ALA A 358 -1.71 10.02 -12.33
C ALA A 358 -1.96 8.66 -11.64
N TRP A 359 -1.60 7.57 -12.31
CA TRP A 359 -1.68 6.22 -11.76
C TRP A 359 -0.68 6.02 -10.61
N GLU A 360 0.55 6.53 -10.72
CA GLU A 360 1.56 6.50 -9.65
C GLU A 360 1.08 7.25 -8.40
N ILE A 361 0.47 8.43 -8.59
CA ILE A 361 -0.17 9.19 -7.52
C ILE A 361 -1.29 8.36 -6.88
N PHE A 362 -2.20 7.83 -7.69
CA PHE A 362 -3.33 7.04 -7.18
C PHE A 362 -2.83 5.83 -6.37
N THR A 363 -1.86 5.10 -6.91
CA THR A 363 -1.23 3.93 -6.30
C THR A 363 -0.62 4.29 -4.94
N SER A 364 0.05 5.45 -4.83
CA SER A 364 0.56 5.94 -3.55
C SER A 364 -0.54 6.15 -2.50
N PHE A 365 -1.71 6.64 -2.89
CA PHE A 365 -2.80 6.92 -1.94
C PHE A 365 -3.70 5.72 -1.68
N ALA A 366 -3.71 4.74 -2.58
CA ALA A 366 -4.47 3.51 -2.40
C ALA A 366 -3.91 2.65 -1.26
N PHE A 367 -2.59 2.70 -1.02
CA PHE A 367 -1.91 1.86 -0.02
C PHE A 367 -1.49 2.58 1.26
N GLN A 368 -2.14 3.70 1.59
CA GLN A 368 -1.87 4.38 2.85
C GLN A 368 -2.99 5.35 3.18
N ALA A 369 -3.16 5.62 4.47
CA ALA A 369 -4.03 6.70 4.90
C ALA A 369 -3.61 8.02 4.25
N GLU A 370 -4.57 8.85 3.84
CA GLU A 370 -4.31 10.09 3.09
C GLU A 370 -3.27 11.00 3.79
N ALA A 371 -3.34 11.11 5.11
CA ALA A 371 -2.36 11.89 5.89
C ALA A 371 -0.92 11.34 5.76
N GLN A 372 -0.73 10.02 5.80
CA GLN A 372 0.57 9.38 5.64
C GLN A 372 1.09 9.55 4.20
N ALA A 373 0.19 9.43 3.22
CA ALA A 373 0.53 9.67 1.82
C ALA A 373 1.02 11.11 1.60
N LEU A 374 0.31 12.09 2.14
CA LEU A 374 0.68 13.51 2.05
C LEU A 374 2.03 13.81 2.72
N GLU A 375 2.34 13.15 3.84
CA GLU A 375 3.66 13.29 4.47
C GLU A 375 4.80 12.74 3.61
N ARG A 376 4.51 11.79 2.71
CA ARG A 376 5.51 11.16 1.83
C ARG A 376 5.66 11.87 0.49
N VAL A 377 4.64 12.61 0.04
CA VAL A 377 4.67 13.32 -1.23
C VAL A 377 5.45 14.64 -1.11
N LEU A 378 6.49 14.75 -1.91
CA LEU A 378 7.22 16.00 -2.19
C LEU A 378 6.90 16.42 -3.63
N LEU A 379 6.07 17.44 -3.80
CA LEU A 379 5.72 17.97 -5.11
C LEU A 379 6.54 19.21 -5.43
N ILE A 380 7.19 19.21 -6.59
CA ILE A 380 7.93 20.36 -7.13
C ILE A 380 7.26 20.78 -8.46
N PRO A 381 6.56 21.93 -8.50
CA PRO A 381 6.03 22.46 -9.75
C PRO A 381 7.19 23.02 -10.60
N MET A 382 7.29 22.57 -11.85
CA MET A 382 8.39 22.93 -12.75
C MET A 382 8.10 24.18 -13.60
N ASP A 383 6.86 24.66 -13.59
CA ASP A 383 6.44 25.84 -14.36
C ASP A 383 6.57 27.16 -13.59
N VAL A 384 7.22 27.11 -12.43
CA VAL A 384 7.41 28.26 -11.55
C VAL A 384 8.91 28.38 -11.25
N LYS A 385 9.45 29.59 -11.37
CA LYS A 385 10.77 29.89 -10.79
C LYS A 385 10.68 29.73 -9.26
N ASN A 386 11.79 29.60 -8.55
CA ASN A 386 11.87 29.37 -7.09
C ASN A 386 11.18 30.43 -6.17
N ASP A 387 10.31 31.26 -6.72
CA ASP A 387 9.39 32.11 -6.00
C ASP A 387 8.17 31.33 -5.49
N THR A 388 8.03 31.36 -4.18
CA THR A 388 6.95 30.78 -3.41
C THR A 388 5.56 31.32 -3.75
N GLU A 389 5.44 32.57 -4.20
CA GLU A 389 4.14 33.11 -4.64
C GLU A 389 3.69 32.43 -5.94
N GLY A 390 4.64 32.11 -6.81
CA GLY A 390 4.36 31.44 -8.07
C GLY A 390 3.90 29.99 -7.91
N VAL A 391 4.29 29.29 -6.84
CA VAL A 391 3.87 27.89 -6.58
C VAL A 391 2.34 27.77 -6.52
N MET A 392 1.66 28.73 -5.90
CA MET A 392 0.19 28.75 -5.82
C MET A 392 -0.48 28.99 -7.17
N GLN A 393 0.27 29.58 -8.11
CA GLN A 393 -0.16 29.90 -9.47
C GLN A 393 0.35 28.88 -10.51
N SER A 394 1.03 27.82 -10.08
CA SER A 394 1.48 26.74 -10.97
C SER A 394 0.33 26.22 -11.81
N LYS A 395 0.42 26.41 -13.13
CA LYS A 395 -0.54 25.92 -14.12
C LYS A 395 -0.56 24.39 -14.13
N ALA A 396 0.61 23.75 -13.95
CA ALA A 396 0.71 22.30 -13.86
C ALA A 396 -0.07 21.76 -12.65
N LEU A 397 0.10 22.36 -11.47
CA LEU A 397 -0.62 21.98 -10.27
C LEU A 397 -2.13 22.24 -10.39
N LEU A 398 -2.54 23.41 -10.93
CA LEU A 398 -3.94 23.72 -11.20
C LEU A 398 -4.59 22.76 -12.21
N ALA A 399 -3.83 22.33 -13.21
CA ALA A 399 -4.29 21.31 -14.16
C ALA A 399 -4.46 19.95 -13.48
N LEU A 400 -3.60 19.59 -12.52
CA LEU A 400 -3.75 18.36 -11.73
C LEU A 400 -4.97 18.42 -10.80
N GLU A 401 -5.31 19.58 -10.24
CA GLU A 401 -6.57 19.77 -9.47
C GLU A 401 -7.84 19.60 -10.30
N ARG A 402 -7.71 19.72 -11.63
CA ARG A 402 -8.76 19.53 -12.63
C ARG A 402 -8.56 18.27 -13.46
N PHE A 403 -7.71 17.35 -12.98
CA PHE A 403 -7.34 16.13 -13.70
C PHE A 403 -8.57 15.36 -14.20
N ASP A 404 -8.50 14.82 -15.40
CA ASP A 404 -9.56 14.00 -15.98
C ASP A 404 -8.94 12.83 -16.74
N VAL A 405 -9.18 11.63 -16.24
CA VAL A 405 -8.67 10.37 -16.81
C VAL A 405 -8.97 10.23 -18.30
N ASN A 406 -10.08 10.77 -18.79
CA ASN A 406 -10.44 10.65 -20.21
C ASN A 406 -9.51 11.51 -21.10
N LYS A 407 -8.90 12.56 -20.55
CA LYS A 407 -7.95 13.45 -21.23
C LYS A 407 -6.50 13.02 -21.05
N ALA A 408 -6.26 12.14 -20.07
CA ALA A 408 -4.95 11.58 -19.79
C ALA A 408 -4.66 10.40 -20.72
N THR A 409 -3.38 10.23 -21.02
CA THR A 409 -2.91 9.26 -22.00
C THR A 409 -1.59 8.62 -21.62
N CYS A 410 -1.31 7.41 -22.10
CA CYS A 410 0.01 6.78 -21.99
C CYS A 410 0.85 7.04 -23.24
N TYR A 411 2.11 6.61 -23.18
CA TYR A 411 2.95 6.49 -24.37
C TYR A 411 2.50 5.30 -25.21
N ASP A 412 2.38 4.13 -24.59
CA ASP A 412 1.84 2.91 -25.19
C ASP A 412 0.30 2.90 -25.10
N PRO A 413 -0.43 2.80 -26.22
CA PRO A 413 -1.90 2.68 -26.23
C PRO A 413 -2.42 1.42 -25.52
N ASN A 414 -1.67 0.33 -25.49
CA ASN A 414 -2.04 -0.90 -24.80
C ASN A 414 -2.03 -0.67 -23.28
N ASP A 415 -0.99 -0.03 -22.75
CA ASP A 415 -0.92 0.38 -21.34
C ASP A 415 -2.06 1.36 -21.00
N GLU A 416 -2.36 2.30 -21.89
CA GLU A 416 -3.47 3.23 -21.71
C GLU A 416 -4.81 2.49 -21.56
N LEU A 417 -5.08 1.53 -22.45
CA LEU A 417 -6.30 0.73 -22.43
C LEU A 417 -6.37 -0.13 -21.17
N ALA A 418 -5.28 -0.82 -20.81
CA ALA A 418 -5.22 -1.65 -19.60
C ALA A 418 -5.48 -0.82 -18.34
N MET A 419 -4.80 0.31 -18.18
CA MET A 419 -5.03 1.23 -17.06
C MET A 419 -6.45 1.77 -17.04
N LYS A 420 -7.00 2.22 -18.18
CA LYS A 420 -8.36 2.77 -18.24
C LYS A 420 -9.42 1.71 -17.91
N ASN A 421 -9.20 0.45 -18.27
CA ASN A 421 -10.07 -0.65 -17.90
C ASN A 421 -10.09 -0.86 -16.38
N ILE A 422 -8.93 -0.90 -15.74
CA ILE A 422 -8.85 -1.03 -14.27
C ILE A 422 -9.48 0.18 -13.58
N ILE A 423 -9.19 1.39 -14.05
CA ILE A 423 -9.80 2.61 -13.53
C ILE A 423 -11.32 2.60 -13.72
N SER A 424 -11.83 1.96 -14.78
CA SER A 424 -13.27 1.82 -14.98
C SER A 424 -13.93 0.91 -13.94
N VAL A 425 -13.24 -0.17 -13.54
CA VAL A 425 -13.68 -1.09 -12.47
C VAL A 425 -13.68 -0.39 -11.11
N VAL A 426 -12.63 0.38 -10.82
CA VAL A 426 -12.54 1.17 -9.58
C VAL A 426 -13.54 2.34 -9.58
N GLY A 427 -13.89 2.86 -10.75
CA GLY A 427 -14.75 4.02 -10.94
C GLY A 427 -13.94 5.26 -11.37
N ARG A 428 -14.14 5.69 -12.62
CA ARG A 428 -13.45 6.86 -13.20
C ARG A 428 -13.64 8.15 -12.38
N SER A 429 -14.83 8.35 -11.84
CA SER A 429 -15.15 9.51 -10.99
C SER A 429 -14.36 9.47 -9.69
N ASP A 430 -14.24 8.30 -9.07
CA ASP A 430 -13.50 8.12 -7.83
C ASP A 430 -12.01 8.32 -8.06
N PHE A 431 -11.44 7.70 -9.09
CA PHE A 431 -10.05 7.92 -9.50
C PHE A 431 -9.72 9.40 -9.72
N ASN A 432 -10.55 10.11 -10.51
CA ASN A 432 -10.42 11.55 -10.69
C ASN A 432 -10.54 12.30 -9.35
N GLY A 433 -11.49 11.91 -8.51
CA GLY A 433 -11.68 12.46 -7.17
C GLY A 433 -10.42 12.35 -6.31
N TYR A 434 -9.78 11.18 -6.31
CA TYR A 434 -8.53 10.94 -5.59
C TYR A 434 -7.38 11.83 -6.07
N VAL A 435 -7.06 11.82 -7.36
CA VAL A 435 -5.96 12.63 -7.92
C VAL A 435 -6.18 14.12 -7.65
N ARG A 436 -7.41 14.61 -7.84
CA ARG A 436 -7.76 16.02 -7.61
C ARG A 436 -7.71 16.39 -6.12
N ARG A 437 -8.16 15.52 -5.22
CA ARG A 437 -8.07 15.73 -3.76
C ARG A 437 -6.62 15.82 -3.34
N MET A 438 -5.78 14.87 -3.78
CA MET A 438 -4.34 14.88 -3.51
C MET A 438 -3.71 16.22 -3.93
N ALA A 439 -3.94 16.65 -5.17
CA ALA A 439 -3.35 17.88 -5.69
C ALA A 439 -3.73 19.10 -4.83
N ARG A 440 -4.99 19.21 -4.41
CA ARG A 440 -5.46 20.27 -3.51
C ARG A 440 -4.81 20.19 -2.14
N SER A 441 -4.74 19.00 -1.55
CA SER A 441 -4.15 18.77 -0.24
C SER A 441 -2.65 19.14 -0.25
N VAL A 442 -1.91 18.71 -1.26
CA VAL A 442 -0.49 19.06 -1.43
C VAL A 442 -0.33 20.57 -1.60
N ARG A 443 -1.11 21.23 -2.47
CA ARG A 443 -1.07 22.69 -2.63
C ARG A 443 -1.32 23.42 -1.31
N TYR A 444 -2.33 22.97 -0.56
CA TYR A 444 -2.66 23.53 0.75
C TYR A 444 -1.49 23.38 1.74
N HIS A 445 -0.88 22.18 1.82
CA HIS A 445 0.28 21.94 2.68
C HIS A 445 1.49 22.79 2.29
N MET A 446 1.77 22.95 1.00
CA MET A 446 2.84 23.82 0.51
C MET A 446 2.60 25.28 0.92
N ALA A 447 1.37 25.79 0.76
CA ALA A 447 0.99 27.14 1.18
C ALA A 447 1.19 27.35 2.68
N HIS A 448 0.83 26.36 3.50
CA HIS A 448 0.99 26.41 4.95
C HIS A 448 2.46 26.31 5.40
N ALA A 449 3.24 25.43 4.79
CA ALA A 449 4.67 25.28 5.07
C ALA A 449 5.41 26.60 4.77
N HIS A 450 5.05 27.26 3.67
CA HIS A 450 5.60 28.56 3.31
C HIS A 450 5.28 29.64 4.35
N ARG A 451 4.01 29.77 4.76
CA ARG A 451 3.60 30.72 5.82
C ARG A 451 4.40 30.52 7.10
N ARG A 452 4.62 29.27 7.52
CA ARG A 452 5.43 28.94 8.71
C ARG A 452 6.89 29.36 8.57
N LYS A 453 7.50 29.17 7.40
CA LYS A 453 8.90 29.59 7.16
C LYS A 453 9.02 31.12 7.24
N LYS A 454 8.10 31.85 6.60
CA LYS A 454 8.06 33.32 6.66
C LYS A 454 7.86 33.84 8.09
N THR A 455 6.98 33.23 8.87
CA THR A 455 6.80 33.60 10.29
C THR A 455 8.08 33.37 11.10
N ARG A 456 8.79 32.24 10.90
CA ARG A 456 10.06 31.98 11.57
C ARG A 456 11.15 32.99 11.20
N GLU A 457 11.23 33.40 9.93
CA GLU A 457 12.19 34.42 9.50
C GLU A 457 11.88 35.79 10.12
N ILE A 458 10.60 36.17 10.21
CA ILE A 458 10.16 37.40 10.88
C ILE A 458 10.46 37.33 12.39
N ASP A 459 10.18 36.20 13.05
CA ASP A 459 10.46 36.03 14.48
C ASP A 459 11.98 36.10 14.79
N VAL A 460 12.82 35.57 13.91
CA VAL A 460 14.28 35.68 14.02
C VAL A 460 14.74 37.12 13.80
N PHE A 461 14.16 37.84 12.82
CA PHE A 461 14.48 39.24 12.55
C PHE A 461 14.00 40.20 13.66
N ILE A 462 12.89 39.93 14.33
CA ILE A 462 12.40 40.77 15.44
C ILE A 462 13.22 40.55 16.72
N ARG A 463 13.83 39.37 16.89
CA ARG A 463 14.57 38.99 18.12
C ARG A 463 16.07 39.21 18.06
N GLY A 464 16.64 39.44 16.86
CA GLY A 464 18.05 39.79 16.65
C GLY A 464 18.19 41.28 16.42
#